data_AF-A0A7J4QF51-F1
#
_entry.id   AF-A0A7J4QF51-F1
#
_cell.length_a   1.000
_cell.length_b   1.000
_cell.length_c   1.000
_cell.angle_alpha   90.00
_cell.angle_beta   90.00
_cell.angle_gamma   90.00
#
_symmetry.space_group_name_H-M   'P 1'
#
loop_
_entity.id
_entity.type
_entity.pdbx_description
1 polymer ?
#
loop_
_entity_poly.entity_id
_entity_poly.type
_entity_poly.pdbx_seq_one_letter_code
_entity_poly.pdbx_strand_id
1 'polypeptide(L)' 'MAKKTLNLSIKGMHCPSCEALIKDIAGDCKADVKSISHKTGKAEVSIEEKDLPAFKKEMAKEGYTVEQV' A
#
# COMPACT_ATOMS: atom_id res chain seq x y z
N MET A 1 -0.99 -20.58 2.87
CA MET A 1 -0.11 -19.42 3.16
C MET A 1 -1.01 -18.30 3.69
N ALA A 2 -0.64 -17.65 4.80
CA ALA A 2 -1.50 -16.67 5.47
C ALA A 2 -1.16 -15.25 4.99
N LYS A 3 -2.16 -14.54 4.45
CA LYS A 3 -2.05 -13.10 4.17
C LYS A 3 -2.05 -12.35 5.50
N LYS A 4 -1.18 -11.37 5.69
CA LYS A 4 -1.17 -10.51 6.88
C LYS A 4 -1.77 -9.16 6.52
N THR A 5 -2.76 -8.75 7.30
CA THR A 5 -3.27 -7.38 7.25
C THR A 5 -2.26 -6.48 7.96
N LEU A 6 -1.80 -5.45 7.24
CA LEU A 6 -0.84 -4.48 7.72
C LEU A 6 -1.42 -3.08 7.54
N ASN A 7 -1.26 -2.27 8.57
CA ASN A 7 -1.56 -0.86 8.51
C ASN A 7 -0.30 -0.13 8.02
N LEU A 8 -0.44 0.50 6.86
CA LEU A 8 0.62 1.23 6.18
C LEU A 8 0.25 2.71 6.17
N SER A 9 1.15 3.54 6.65
CA SER A 9 1.11 4.98 6.52
C SER A 9 1.84 5.38 5.24
N ILE A 10 1.12 5.95 4.28
CA ILE A 10 1.64 6.35 2.97
C ILE A 10 1.69 7.87 2.96
N LYS A 11 2.90 8.43 3.10
CA LYS A 11 3.16 9.87 2.98
C LYS A 11 3.36 10.21 1.50
N GLY A 12 2.72 11.29 1.05
CA GLY A 12 2.68 11.71 -0.35
C GLY A 12 1.34 11.46 -1.06
N MET A 13 0.41 10.76 -0.42
CA MET A 13 -0.93 10.47 -0.95
C MET A 13 -1.90 11.66 -0.83
N HIS A 14 -1.50 12.81 -1.38
CA HIS A 14 -2.31 14.04 -1.33
C HIS A 14 -3.29 14.16 -2.51
N CYS A 15 -3.22 13.23 -3.48
CA CYS A 15 -4.03 13.25 -4.68
C CYS A 15 -4.90 12.00 -4.82
N PRO A 16 -6.14 12.13 -5.33
CA PRO A 16 -7.02 10.99 -5.60
C PRO A 16 -6.42 10.01 -6.61
N SER A 17 -5.55 10.47 -7.52
CA SER A 17 -4.79 9.59 -8.43
C SER A 17 -3.87 8.60 -7.71
N CYS A 18 -3.37 8.96 -6.52
CA CYS A 18 -2.49 8.07 -5.75
C CYS A 18 -3.26 6.85 -5.24
N GLU A 19 -4.54 6.99 -4.95
CA GLU A 19 -5.37 5.88 -4.45
C GLU A 19 -5.59 4.80 -5.52
N ALA A 20 -5.77 5.21 -6.77
CA ALA A 20 -5.88 4.29 -7.91
C ALA A 20 -4.56 3.54 -8.15
N LEU A 21 -3.44 4.24 -8.12
CA LEU A 21 -2.11 3.64 -8.28
C LEU A 21 -1.80 2.62 -7.18
N ILE A 22 -2.11 2.94 -5.93
CA ILE A 22 -1.90 2.02 -4.80
C ILE A 22 -2.76 0.76 -4.94
N LYS A 23 -4.00 0.89 -5.40
CA LYS A 23 -4.87 -0.26 -5.68
C LYS A 23 -4.32 -1.12 -6.83
N ASP A 24 -3.76 -0.50 -7.86
CA ASP A 24 -3.16 -1.20 -9.00
C ASP A 24 -1.90 -1.98 -8.57
N ILE A 25 -0.96 -1.32 -7.90
CA ILE A 25 0.26 -1.93 -7.33
C ILE A 25 -0.11 -3.04 -6.33
N ALA A 26 -1.14 -2.80 -5.50
CA ALA A 26 -1.63 -3.79 -4.57
C ALA A 26 -2.17 -5.01 -5.30
N GLY A 27 -3.00 -4.81 -6.34
CA GLY A 27 -3.51 -5.89 -7.18
C GLY A 27 -2.39 -6.73 -7.81
N ASP A 28 -1.35 -6.08 -8.34
CA ASP A 28 -0.20 -6.74 -8.95
C ASP A 28 0.60 -7.57 -7.91
N CYS A 29 0.82 -7.01 -6.72
CA CYS A 29 1.48 -7.68 -5.60
C CYS A 29 0.56 -8.64 -4.79
N LYS A 30 -0.62 -9.02 -5.30
CA LYS A 30 -1.63 -9.84 -4.58
C LYS A 30 -2.00 -9.29 -3.19
N ALA A 31 -1.85 -8.00 -3.02
CA ALA A 31 -2.18 -7.27 -1.83
C ALA A 31 -3.64 -6.77 -1.93
N ASP A 32 -4.42 -7.01 -0.89
CA ASP A 32 -5.84 -6.65 -0.84
C ASP A 32 -5.99 -5.35 -0.03
N VAL A 33 -6.37 -4.25 -0.69
CA VAL A 33 -6.58 -2.97 0.01
C VAL A 33 -7.95 -3.00 0.70
N LYS A 34 -7.94 -3.17 2.02
CA LYS A 34 -9.13 -3.20 2.87
C LYS A 34 -9.73 -1.82 3.09
N SER A 35 -8.88 -0.84 3.34
CA SER A 35 -9.29 0.53 3.63
C SER A 35 -8.16 1.49 3.27
N ILE A 36 -8.49 2.66 2.74
CA ILE A 36 -7.49 3.67 2.40
C ILE A 36 -8.05 5.04 2.75
N SER A 37 -7.25 5.83 3.44
CA SER A 37 -7.60 7.13 3.99
C SER A 37 -6.58 8.16 3.54
N HIS A 38 -6.78 8.68 2.34
CA HIS A 38 -6.05 9.82 1.77
C HIS A 38 -6.08 11.08 2.69
N LYS A 39 -7.11 11.22 3.54
CA LYS A 39 -7.21 12.28 4.56
C LYS A 39 -6.16 12.18 5.68
N THR A 40 -5.83 10.96 6.12
CA THR A 40 -4.91 10.70 7.24
C THR A 40 -3.59 10.11 6.80
N GLY A 41 -3.46 9.78 5.50
CA GLY A 41 -2.32 9.06 4.94
C GLY A 41 -2.25 7.59 5.39
N LYS A 42 -3.34 7.00 5.91
CA LYS A 42 -3.34 5.60 6.39
C LYS A 42 -4.03 4.68 5.40
N ALA A 43 -3.45 3.52 5.15
CA ALA A 43 -4.01 2.45 4.34
C ALA A 43 -3.90 1.12 5.10
N GLU A 44 -4.90 0.28 4.96
CA GLU A 44 -4.93 -1.08 5.46
C GLU A 44 -4.86 -2.02 4.27
N VAL A 45 -3.81 -2.82 4.21
CA VAL A 45 -3.53 -3.70 3.08
C VAL A 45 -3.20 -5.10 3.60
N SER A 46 -3.88 -6.12 3.07
CA SER A 46 -3.61 -7.52 3.36
C SER A 46 -2.69 -8.12 2.30
N ILE A 47 -1.42 -8.33 2.64
CA ILE A 47 -0.39 -8.85 1.73
C ILE A 47 0.32 -10.08 2.32
N GLU A 48 0.86 -10.94 1.47
CA GLU A 48 1.72 -12.04 1.92
C GLU A 48 3.13 -11.54 2.27
N GLU A 49 3.79 -12.16 3.25
CA GLU A 49 5.10 -11.73 3.74
C GLU A 49 6.20 -11.77 2.66
N LYS A 50 6.03 -12.65 1.66
CA LYS A 50 6.92 -12.78 0.48
C LYS A 50 6.75 -11.64 -0.54
N ASP A 51 5.55 -11.06 -0.62
CA ASP A 51 5.20 -9.99 -1.57
C ASP A 51 5.36 -8.59 -0.94
N LEU A 52 5.41 -8.52 0.40
CA LEU A 52 5.73 -7.31 1.17
C LEU A 52 6.93 -6.50 0.62
N PRO A 53 8.11 -7.09 0.38
CA PRO A 53 9.24 -6.35 -0.15
C PRO A 53 9.01 -5.84 -1.58
N ALA A 54 8.28 -6.59 -2.43
CA ALA A 54 7.96 -6.17 -3.79
C ALA A 54 7.05 -4.95 -3.78
N PHE A 55 5.99 -4.99 -2.97
CA PHE A 55 5.04 -3.90 -2.80
C PHE A 55 5.71 -2.61 -2.30
N LYS A 56 6.55 -2.70 -1.25
CA LYS A 56 7.29 -1.52 -0.74
C LYS A 56 8.22 -0.94 -1.82
N LYS A 57 8.81 -1.78 -2.66
CA LYS A 57 9.75 -1.36 -3.70
C LYS A 57 9.04 -0.65 -4.87
N GLU A 58 7.88 -1.15 -5.28
CA GLU A 58 7.02 -0.50 -6.29
C GLU A 58 6.53 0.86 -5.78
N MET A 59 6.00 0.91 -4.56
CA MET A 59 5.54 2.17 -3.95
C MET A 59 6.66 3.21 -3.85
N ALA A 60 7.89 2.79 -3.54
CA ALA A 60 9.05 3.67 -3.50
C ALA A 60 9.47 4.18 -4.88
N LYS A 61 9.33 3.40 -5.96
CA LYS A 61 9.60 3.86 -7.34
C LYS A 61 8.67 4.99 -7.77
N GLU A 62 7.42 4.92 -7.33
CA GLU A 62 6.42 5.95 -7.59
C GLU A 62 6.63 7.20 -6.73
N GLY A 63 7.59 7.18 -5.78
CA GLY A 63 7.88 8.31 -4.90
C GLY A 63 6.98 8.38 -3.67
N TYR A 64 6.27 7.30 -3.33
CA TYR A 64 5.49 7.20 -2.10
C TYR A 64 6.34 6.64 -0.96
N THR A 65 6.23 7.28 0.21
CA THR A 65 6.90 6.79 1.43
C THR A 65 5.93 5.92 2.21
N VAL A 66 6.19 4.62 2.24
CA VAL A 66 5.37 3.62 2.96
C VAL A 66 6.03 3.25 4.27
N GLU A 67 5.37 3.60 5.37
CA GLU A 67 5.81 3.34 6.73
C GLU A 67 4.80 2.39 7.39
N GLN A 68 5.24 1.30 8.00
CA GLN A 68 4.33 0.40 8.71
C GLN A 68 4.08 0.97 10.11
N VAL A 69 2.81 1.11 10.51
CA VAL A 69 2.40 1.70 11.80
C VAL A 69 1.60 0.74 12.66
#